data_AF-A0A7X5TNE5-F1
#
_entry.id   AF-A0A7X5TNE5-F1
#
_cell.length_a   1.000
_cell.length_b   1.000
_cell.length_c   1.000
_cell.angle_alpha   90.00
_cell.angle_beta   90.00
_cell.angle_gamma   90.00
#
_symmetry.space_group_name_H-M   'P 1'
#
loop_
_entity.id
_entity.type
_entity.pdbx_description
1 polymer ?
#
loop_
_entity_poly.entity_id
_entity_poly.type
_entity_poly.pdbx_seq_one_letter_code
_entity_poly.pdbx_strand_id
1 'polypeptide(L)'
;MPIYRSPLGFMIATLVIGAGACTSGVSTARERETTVCELHDALASPPSGRVHVKALLFAGPRHGTILTDARCRGKSVGVRFVDPIPSGSTLERFEKALSGDVMDLSLRAFEVQVSGVVKPAGPGMPESLLVIDRVDSFSKQESADISR
;
A
#
# COMPACT_ATOMS: atom_id res chain seq x y z
N MET A 1 30.41 67.20 1.89
CA MET A 1 29.37 66.84 0.91
C MET A 1 28.01 66.92 1.59
N PRO A 2 27.20 67.96 1.34
CA PRO A 2 25.88 68.09 1.95
C PRO A 2 24.72 68.11 0.93
N ILE A 3 23.55 67.70 1.44
CA ILE A 3 22.17 68.11 1.11
C ILE A 3 21.46 67.55 -0.15
N TYR A 4 20.57 66.60 0.14
CA TYR A 4 19.13 66.54 -0.18
C TYR A 4 18.59 67.27 -1.43
N ARG A 5 17.94 66.49 -2.33
CA ARG A 5 16.84 66.96 -3.20
C ARG A 5 15.95 65.79 -3.68
N SER A 6 14.73 65.75 -3.16
CA SER A 6 13.50 65.26 -3.84
C SER A 6 12.77 66.50 -4.42
N PRO A 7 11.62 66.44 -5.15
CA PRO A 7 10.70 65.31 -5.46
C PRO A 7 10.22 65.30 -6.94
N LEU A 8 9.04 64.70 -7.18
CA LEU A 8 8.26 64.51 -8.42
C LEU A 8 8.63 63.22 -9.17
N GLY A 9 7.77 62.23 -9.31
CA GLY A 9 6.34 62.11 -9.10
C GLY A 9 5.89 60.90 -9.90
N PHE A 10 4.85 60.20 -9.47
CA PHE A 10 3.74 59.71 -10.30
C PHE A 10 2.96 58.61 -9.57
N MET A 11 1.68 58.92 -9.40
CA MET A 11 0.52 58.02 -9.51
C MET A 11 0.49 56.75 -8.66
N ILE A 12 -0.35 56.86 -7.63
CA ILE A 12 -1.08 55.79 -6.96
C ILE A 12 -1.82 54.95 -8.02
N ALA A 13 -1.46 53.66 -8.12
CA ALA A 13 -2.28 52.64 -8.76
C ALA A 13 -2.73 51.66 -7.67
N THR A 14 -3.90 51.93 -7.10
CA THR A 14 -4.64 50.99 -6.26
C THR A 14 -5.14 49.85 -7.14
N LEU A 15 -4.37 48.77 -7.22
CA LEU A 15 -4.81 47.53 -7.84
C LEU A 15 -5.51 46.68 -6.78
N VAL A 16 -6.84 46.76 -6.77
CA VAL A 16 -7.72 45.80 -6.07
C VAL A 16 -7.64 44.48 -6.84
N ILE A 17 -6.78 43.55 -6.41
CA ILE A 17 -6.87 42.16 -6.83
C ILE A 17 -7.55 41.37 -5.73
N GLY A 18 -8.67 40.77 -6.11
CA GLY A 18 -9.65 40.16 -5.25
C GLY A 18 -9.13 39.02 -4.37
N ALA A 19 -9.94 38.75 -3.36
CA ALA A 19 -9.95 37.51 -2.60
C ALA A 19 -10.19 36.32 -3.54
N GLY A 20 -9.12 35.86 -4.19
CA GLY A 20 -9.05 34.51 -4.71
C GLY A 20 -8.93 33.60 -3.51
N ALA A 21 -10.02 32.92 -3.17
CA ALA A 21 -10.00 31.81 -2.24
C ALA A 21 -8.86 30.87 -2.67
N CYS A 22 -7.78 30.82 -1.87
CA CYS A 22 -6.86 29.71 -1.88
C CYS A 22 -7.63 28.49 -1.36
N THR A 23 -8.53 27.94 -2.19
CA THR A 23 -8.92 26.55 -2.07
C THR A 23 -7.67 25.79 -2.43
N SER A 24 -6.83 25.52 -1.43
CA SER A 24 -5.81 24.49 -1.51
C SER A 24 -6.53 23.26 -2.03
N GLY A 25 -6.34 22.97 -3.31
CA GLY A 25 -6.77 21.72 -3.89
C GLY A 25 -6.09 20.66 -3.06
N VAL A 26 -6.84 20.04 -2.16
CA VAL A 26 -6.47 18.78 -1.57
C VAL A 26 -6.48 17.82 -2.75
N SER A 27 -5.34 17.73 -3.45
CA SER A 27 -5.01 16.55 -4.21
C SER A 27 -4.98 15.45 -3.17
N THR A 28 -6.11 14.76 -3.00
CA THR A 28 -6.13 13.40 -2.49
C THR A 28 -5.26 12.63 -3.46
N ALA A 29 -3.95 12.54 -3.17
CA ALA A 29 -3.03 11.68 -3.87
C ALA A 29 -3.65 10.29 -3.76
N ARG A 30 -4.31 9.85 -4.84
CA ARG A 30 -4.90 8.53 -4.90
C ARG A 30 -3.72 7.59 -4.83
N GLU A 31 -3.52 6.98 -3.66
CA GLU A 31 -2.46 6.00 -3.43
C GLU A 31 -2.54 4.98 -4.56
N ARG A 32 -1.50 4.94 -5.40
CA ARG A 32 -1.54 4.17 -6.64
C ARG A 32 -1.58 2.69 -6.27
N GLU A 33 -2.61 2.01 -6.73
CA GLU A 33 -2.71 0.56 -6.61
C GLU A 33 -1.63 -0.08 -7.49
N THR A 34 -0.81 -0.93 -6.88
CA THR A 34 0.25 -1.74 -7.48
C THR A 34 -0.28 -3.14 -7.70
N THR A 35 -0.13 -3.65 -8.91
CA THR A 35 -0.55 -5.03 -9.24
C THR A 35 0.43 -6.06 -8.70
N VAL A 36 -0.01 -7.31 -8.54
CA VAL A 36 0.89 -8.41 -8.14
C VAL A 36 2.01 -8.64 -9.16
N CYS A 37 1.73 -8.42 -10.45
CA CYS A 37 2.71 -8.52 -11.53
C CYS A 37 3.85 -7.52 -11.35
N GLU A 38 3.50 -6.23 -11.20
CA GLU A 38 4.46 -5.16 -10.98
C GLU A 38 5.25 -5.40 -9.70
N LEU A 39 4.58 -5.86 -8.63
CA LEU A 39 5.22 -6.13 -7.36
C LEU A 39 6.22 -7.29 -7.46
N HIS A 40 5.83 -8.40 -8.11
CA HIS A 40 6.68 -9.57 -8.32
C HIS A 40 7.92 -9.20 -9.13
N ASP A 41 7.76 -8.47 -10.23
CA ASP A 41 8.88 -8.05 -11.08
C ASP A 41 9.81 -7.08 -10.33
N ALA A 42 9.25 -6.26 -9.44
CA ALA A 42 10.02 -5.36 -8.61
C ALA A 42 10.68 -6.02 -7.39
N LEU A 43 10.44 -7.30 -7.08
CA LEU A 43 11.09 -7.95 -5.92
C LEU A 43 12.62 -8.03 -6.06
N ALA A 44 13.13 -8.09 -7.29
CA ALA A 44 14.57 -8.05 -7.57
C ALA A 44 15.18 -6.65 -7.34
N SER A 45 14.37 -5.60 -7.43
CA SER A 45 14.77 -4.21 -7.16
C SER A 45 13.61 -3.46 -6.50
N PRO A 46 13.38 -3.68 -5.19
CA PRO A 46 12.17 -3.21 -4.52
C PRO A 46 12.00 -1.70 -4.62
N PRO A 47 10.78 -1.22 -4.91
CA PRO A 47 10.53 0.21 -4.96
C PRO A 47 10.73 0.82 -3.57
N SER A 48 11.32 2.01 -3.52
CA SER A 48 11.38 2.77 -2.28
C SER A 48 9.99 3.32 -1.97
N GLY A 49 9.27 2.68 -1.04
CA GLY A 49 8.02 3.24 -0.54
C GLY A 49 6.98 2.21 -0.14
N ARG A 50 5.81 2.75 0.20
CA ARG A 50 4.60 1.99 0.50
C ARG A 50 3.91 1.60 -0.80
N VAL A 51 3.47 0.35 -0.88
CA VAL A 51 2.64 -0.14 -1.97
C VAL A 51 1.25 -0.45 -1.44
N HIS A 52 0.26 -0.21 -2.28
CA HIS A 52 -1.14 -0.57 -2.04
C HIS A 52 -1.53 -1.65 -3.04
N VAL A 53 -2.05 -2.78 -2.59
CA VAL A 53 -2.29 -3.95 -3.45
C VAL A 53 -3.68 -4.50 -3.20
N LYS A 54 -4.43 -4.73 -4.26
CA LYS A 54 -5.66 -5.52 -4.23
C LYS A 54 -5.42 -6.84 -4.95
N ALA A 55 -5.61 -7.97 -4.26
CA ALA A 55 -5.23 -9.28 -4.77
C ALA A 55 -5.92 -10.43 -4.03
N LEU A 56 -5.72 -11.65 -4.52
CA LEU A 56 -6.05 -12.87 -3.78
C LEU A 56 -4.88 -13.27 -2.89
N LEU A 57 -5.15 -13.43 -1.61
CA LEU A 57 -4.21 -13.93 -0.63
C LEU A 57 -4.54 -15.37 -0.28
N PHE A 58 -3.53 -16.23 -0.40
CA PHE A 58 -3.60 -17.62 -0.01
C PHE A 58 -2.72 -17.85 1.21
N ALA A 59 -3.27 -18.51 2.24
CA ALA A 59 -2.52 -18.99 3.39
C ALA A 59 -2.66 -20.51 3.48
N GLY A 60 -1.51 -21.18 3.59
CA GLY A 60 -1.44 -22.63 3.72
C GLY A 60 -0.41 -23.04 4.77
N PRO A 61 -0.65 -24.12 5.54
CA PRO A 61 0.26 -24.57 6.60
C PRO A 61 1.68 -24.87 6.13
N ARG A 62 1.86 -25.26 4.86
CA ARG A 62 3.14 -25.68 4.28
C ARG A 62 3.83 -24.63 3.40
N HIS A 63 3.10 -23.62 2.96
CA HIS A 63 3.56 -22.70 1.90
C HIS A 63 3.63 -21.24 2.35
N GLY A 64 3.34 -20.97 3.63
CA GLY A 64 3.26 -19.62 4.15
C GLY A 64 2.08 -18.87 3.54
N THR A 65 2.23 -17.55 3.45
CA THR A 65 1.20 -16.64 2.93
C THR A 65 1.71 -15.98 1.66
N ILE A 66 0.90 -16.04 0.60
CA ILE A 66 1.24 -15.47 -0.71
C ILE A 66 0.12 -14.61 -1.26
N LEU A 67 0.47 -13.56 -1.99
CA LEU A 67 -0.43 -12.81 -2.85
C LEU A 67 -0.30 -13.30 -4.29
N THR A 68 -1.44 -13.41 -4.96
CA THR A 68 -1.54 -13.73 -6.38
C THR A 68 -2.70 -12.96 -7.01
N ASP A 69 -2.68 -12.88 -8.33
CA ASP A 69 -3.74 -12.30 -9.15
C ASP A 69 -3.92 -13.20 -10.37
N ALA A 70 -5.16 -13.53 -10.71
CA ALA A 70 -5.49 -14.35 -11.88
C ALA A 70 -4.96 -13.77 -13.20
N ARG A 71 -4.74 -12.44 -13.26
CA ARG A 71 -4.14 -11.73 -14.39
C ARG A 71 -2.63 -11.93 -14.46
N CYS A 72 -2.00 -12.35 -13.36
CA CYS A 72 -0.56 -12.50 -13.19
C CYS A 72 -0.14 -13.98 -13.14
N ARG A 73 -0.37 -14.69 -14.26
CA ARG A 73 -0.14 -16.15 -14.35
C ARG A 73 1.26 -16.54 -13.89
N GLY A 74 1.33 -17.45 -12.91
CA GLY A 74 2.57 -17.99 -12.37
C GLY A 74 3.37 -17.03 -11.48
N LYS A 75 2.86 -15.81 -11.23
CA LYS A 75 3.50 -14.83 -10.36
C LYS A 75 2.81 -14.82 -9.00
N SER A 76 3.62 -14.82 -7.95
CA SER A 76 3.18 -14.67 -6.57
C SER A 76 4.18 -13.85 -5.79
N VAL A 77 3.71 -13.20 -4.73
CA VAL A 77 4.56 -12.43 -3.82
C VAL A 77 4.37 -12.99 -2.41
N GLY A 78 5.45 -13.42 -1.79
CA GLY A 78 5.44 -13.83 -0.38
C GLY A 78 5.10 -12.64 0.52
N VAL A 79 4.28 -12.87 1.54
CA VAL A 79 3.89 -11.82 2.47
C VAL A 79 4.15 -12.19 3.92
N ARG A 80 4.42 -11.17 4.73
CA ARG A 80 4.46 -11.25 6.18
C ARG A 80 3.70 -10.07 6.76
N PHE A 81 3.25 -10.20 8.01
CA PHE A 81 2.65 -9.10 8.74
C PHE A 81 3.71 -8.39 9.58
N VAL A 82 3.51 -7.10 9.81
CA VAL A 82 4.29 -6.34 10.79
C VAL A 82 4.16 -6.98 12.17
N ASP A 83 5.24 -6.95 12.95
CA ASP A 83 5.27 -7.47 14.32
C ASP A 83 5.84 -6.36 15.24
N PRO A 84 5.13 -5.92 16.29
CA PRO A 84 3.81 -6.40 16.74
C PRO A 84 2.65 -5.89 15.88
N ILE A 85 1.59 -6.71 15.76
CA ILE A 85 0.34 -6.32 15.11
C ILE A 85 -0.46 -5.39 16.03
N PRO A 86 -0.92 -4.22 15.56
CA PRO A 86 -1.70 -3.29 16.38
C PRO A 86 -3.05 -3.89 16.82
N SER A 87 -3.33 -3.86 18.12
CA SER A 87 -4.58 -4.36 18.69
C SER A 87 -5.81 -3.56 18.23
N GLY A 88 -6.92 -4.23 18.00
CA GLY A 88 -8.17 -3.66 17.51
C GLY A 88 -8.16 -3.32 16.01
N SER A 89 -7.07 -3.59 15.29
CA SER A 89 -6.94 -3.26 13.87
C SER A 89 -7.67 -4.26 12.97
N THR A 90 -7.95 -3.86 11.73
CA THR A 90 -8.41 -4.78 10.67
C THR A 90 -7.35 -5.84 10.35
N LEU A 91 -6.06 -5.50 10.48
CA LEU A 91 -4.95 -6.44 10.32
C LEU A 91 -5.02 -7.57 11.35
N GLU A 92 -5.24 -7.27 12.63
CA GLU A 92 -5.39 -8.30 13.68
C GLU A 92 -6.58 -9.24 13.39
N ARG A 93 -7.71 -8.67 12.98
CA ARG A 93 -8.90 -9.47 12.61
C ARG A 93 -8.62 -10.37 11.41
N PHE A 94 -7.87 -9.86 10.44
CA PHE A 94 -7.48 -10.61 9.25
C PHE A 94 -6.50 -11.74 9.59
N GLU A 95 -5.45 -11.47 10.37
CA GLU A 95 -4.51 -12.49 10.83
C GLU A 95 -5.22 -13.61 11.60
N LYS A 96 -6.15 -13.27 12.51
CA LYS A 96 -6.99 -14.26 13.19
C LYS A 96 -7.80 -15.11 12.21
N ALA A 97 -8.36 -14.51 11.15
CA ALA A 97 -9.10 -15.24 10.13
C ALA A 97 -8.20 -16.18 9.29
N LEU A 98 -6.94 -15.78 9.07
CA LEU A 98 -5.93 -16.59 8.39
C LEU A 98 -5.44 -17.75 9.24
N SER A 99 -5.19 -17.53 10.53
CA SER A 99 -4.74 -18.58 11.44
C SER A 99 -5.82 -19.65 11.62
N GLY A 100 -7.08 -19.23 11.81
CA GLY A 100 -8.22 -20.12 11.95
C GLY A 100 -8.05 -21.23 12.98
N ASP A 101 -8.67 -22.39 12.72
CA ASP A 101 -8.46 -23.59 13.53
C ASP A 101 -7.16 -24.28 13.10
N VAL A 102 -6.27 -24.55 14.05
CA VAL A 102 -4.98 -25.21 13.84
C VAL A 102 -5.16 -26.62 13.27
N MET A 103 -6.31 -27.25 13.51
CA MET A 103 -6.64 -28.58 12.97
C MET A 103 -7.17 -28.53 11.53
N ASP A 104 -7.59 -27.35 11.05
CA ASP A 104 -8.08 -27.14 9.70
C ASP A 104 -6.92 -26.77 8.75
N LEU A 105 -6.38 -27.80 8.11
CA LEU A 105 -5.27 -27.68 7.14
C LEU A 105 -5.72 -27.20 5.76
N SER A 106 -6.98 -26.80 5.60
CA SER A 106 -7.49 -26.31 4.33
C SER A 106 -6.75 -25.04 3.91
N LEU A 107 -6.45 -24.93 2.62
CA LEU A 107 -5.96 -23.71 2.03
C LEU A 107 -7.02 -22.62 2.21
N ARG A 108 -6.61 -21.46 2.75
CA ARG A 108 -7.52 -20.33 2.96
C ARG A 108 -7.27 -19.29 1.88
N ALA A 109 -8.34 -18.83 1.26
CA ALA A 109 -8.30 -17.85 0.18
C ALA A 109 -9.11 -16.61 0.58
N PHE A 110 -8.52 -15.44 0.42
CA PHE A 110 -9.17 -14.17 0.70
C PHE A 110 -8.92 -13.18 -0.43
N GLU A 111 -9.94 -12.44 -0.86
CA GLU A 111 -9.69 -11.20 -1.58
C GLU A 111 -9.33 -10.14 -0.54
N VAL A 112 -8.20 -9.47 -0.75
CA VAL A 112 -7.67 -8.51 0.22
C VAL A 112 -7.29 -7.21 -0.48
N GLN A 113 -7.41 -6.11 0.26
CA GLN A 113 -6.85 -4.82 -0.09
C GLN A 113 -5.93 -4.39 1.05
N VAL A 114 -4.64 -4.36 0.77
CA VAL A 114 -3.57 -4.23 1.78
C VAL A 114 -2.57 -3.16 1.39
N SER A 115 -1.93 -2.60 2.40
CA SER A 115 -0.81 -1.68 2.21
C SER A 115 0.39 -2.17 3.01
N GLY A 116 1.59 -1.94 2.47
CA GLY A 116 2.80 -2.43 3.10
C GLY A 116 4.07 -1.94 2.43
N VAL A 117 5.21 -2.44 2.88
CA VAL A 117 6.53 -2.11 2.35
C VAL A 117 7.22 -3.38 1.89
N VAL A 118 7.81 -3.34 0.69
CA VAL A 118 8.61 -4.46 0.19
C VAL A 118 9.95 -4.48 0.92
N LYS A 119 10.28 -5.61 1.53
CA LYS A 119 11.58 -5.86 2.13
C LYS A 119 12.41 -6.72 1.17
N PRO A 120 13.60 -6.25 0.75
CA PRO A 120 14.49 -7.07 -0.05
C PRO A 120 14.96 -8.31 0.72
N ALA A 121 15.35 -9.35 -0.01
CA ALA A 121 16.11 -10.46 0.54
C ALA A 121 17.34 -9.95 1.30
N GLY A 122 17.69 -10.60 2.42
CA GLY A 122 18.76 -10.18 3.29
C GLY A 122 19.11 -11.22 4.35
N PRO A 123 20.01 -10.90 5.29
CA PRO A 123 20.37 -11.82 6.36
C PRO A 123 19.13 -12.26 7.16
N GLY A 124 18.81 -13.56 7.12
CA GLY A 124 17.62 -14.12 7.76
C GLY A 124 16.32 -14.07 6.94
N MET A 125 16.35 -13.53 5.72
CA MET A 125 15.23 -13.53 4.76
C MET A 125 15.74 -13.95 3.38
N PRO A 126 15.61 -15.23 3.00
CA PRO A 126 16.17 -15.74 1.74
C PRO A 126 15.49 -15.13 0.50
N GLU A 127 14.28 -14.58 0.65
CA GLU A 127 13.49 -14.02 -0.45
C GLU A 127 12.95 -12.64 -0.08
N SER A 128 12.81 -11.77 -1.08
CA SER A 128 12.11 -10.50 -0.93
C SER A 128 10.62 -10.74 -0.67
N LEU A 129 10.03 -9.98 0.25
CA LEU A 129 8.64 -10.17 0.65
C LEU A 129 7.95 -8.83 0.90
N LEU A 130 6.62 -8.81 0.79
CA LEU A 130 5.82 -7.66 1.20
C LEU A 130 5.51 -7.78 2.70
N VAL A 131 5.92 -6.78 3.48
CA VAL A 131 5.50 -6.63 4.88
C VAL A 131 4.24 -5.79 4.93
N ILE A 132 3.12 -6.43 5.24
CA ILE A 132 1.81 -5.80 5.39
C ILE A 132 1.69 -5.23 6.80
N ASP A 133 1.45 -3.93 6.89
CA ASP A 133 1.19 -3.24 8.16
C ASP A 133 -0.25 -2.69 8.24
N ARG A 134 -0.99 -2.73 7.12
CA ARG A 134 -2.37 -2.25 7.04
C ARG A 134 -3.20 -3.12 6.10
N VAL A 135 -4.40 -3.46 6.56
CA VAL A 135 -5.44 -4.13 5.78
C VAL A 135 -6.64 -3.19 5.73
N ASP A 136 -7.01 -2.73 4.53
CA ASP A 136 -8.15 -1.84 4.33
C ASP A 136 -9.45 -2.64 4.27
N SER A 137 -9.44 -3.78 3.59
CA SER A 137 -10.56 -4.73 3.56
C SER A 137 -10.09 -6.16 3.27
N PHE A 138 -10.89 -7.14 3.70
CA PHE A 138 -10.73 -8.53 3.30
C PHE A 138 -12.08 -9.24 3.22
N SER A 139 -12.22 -10.20 2.33
CA SER A 139 -13.37 -11.08 2.21
C SER A 139 -12.90 -12.50 1.96
N LYS A 140 -13.51 -13.47 2.66
CA LYS A 140 -13.21 -14.89 2.44
C LYS A 140 -13.76 -15.28 1.07
N GLN A 141 -12.94 -15.89 0.24
CA GLN A 141 -13.44 -16.54 -0.97
C GLN A 141 -14.10 -17.85 -0.52
N GLU A 142 -15.40 -17.98 -0.73
CA GLU A 142 -16.03 -19.29 -0.70
C GLU A 142 -15.35 -20.13 -1.78
N SER A 143 -15.00 -21.37 -1.44
CA SER A 143 -14.25 -22.29 -2.30
C SER A 143 -14.94 -22.46 -3.65
N ALA A 144 -14.66 -21.55 -4.59
CA ALA A 144 -14.99 -21.73 -5.98
C ALA A 144 -13.97 -22.72 -6.52
N ASP A 145 -14.39 -23.97 -6.56
CA ASP A 145 -13.91 -25.05 -7.43
C ASP A 145 -12.56 -24.75 -8.10
N ILE A 146 -11.46 -25.12 -7.42
CA ILE A 146 -10.12 -25.13 -8.02
C ILE A 146 -10.06 -26.35 -8.95
N SER A 147 -10.87 -26.32 -9.99
CA SER A 147 -10.93 -27.29 -11.07
C SER A 147 -10.93 -26.52 -12.38
N ARG A 148 -9.74 -26.16 -12.89
CA ARG A 148 -9.41 -26.06 -14.33
C ARG A 148 -7.96 -25.70 -14.56
#